data_AF-A0A5B7BMP3-F1
#
_entry.id   AF-A0A5B7BMP3-F1
#
_cell.length_a   1.000
_cell.length_b   1.000
_cell.length_c   1.000
_cell.angle_alpha   90.00
_cell.angle_beta   90.00
_cell.angle_gamma   90.00
#
_symmetry.space_group_name_H-M   'P 1'
#
loop_
_entity.id
_entity.type
_entity.pdbx_description
1 polymer ?
#
loop_
_entity_poly.entity_id
_entity_poly.type
_entity_poly.pdbx_seq_one_letter_code
_entity_poly.pdbx_strand_id
1 'polypeptide(L)'
;LTLLAEILSERFSTFYPLAVDILFQSLEMDNTYHLIGAGKITSFQVHGVLKTNLQLLSLQKVGLLPSSVHKILQFNAPISQLRLHPNHLVTGSSAATYIFLLQHGNNEVVEQAVTSLIEELEFLKGLLGRTSCNGDKVNGVVTPKSYSKPELLALIKFDLKV
;
A
#
# COMPACT_ATOMS: atom_id res chain seq x y z
N LEU A 1 10.96 16.10 -2.66
CA LEU A 1 10.13 15.71 -1.49
C LEU A 1 10.96 15.55 -0.24
N THR A 2 11.98 14.68 -0.23
CA THR A 2 12.83 14.44 0.95
C THR A 2 13.42 15.69 1.59
N LEU A 3 14.05 16.58 0.81
CA LEU A 3 14.60 17.83 1.33
C LEU A 3 13.52 18.72 2.00
N LEU A 4 12.31 18.77 1.45
CA LEU A 4 11.21 19.52 2.07
C LEU A 4 10.77 18.88 3.39
N ALA A 5 10.72 17.54 3.44
CA ALA A 5 10.42 16.80 4.66
C ALA A 5 11.51 16.96 5.72
N GLU A 6 12.78 17.09 5.33
CA GLU A 6 13.88 17.39 6.25
C GLU A 6 13.77 18.81 6.81
N ILE A 7 13.50 19.81 5.96
CA ILE A 7 13.35 21.21 6.37
C ILE A 7 12.13 21.38 7.31
N LEU A 8 11.00 20.75 6.98
CA LEU A 8 9.76 20.88 7.74
C LEU A 8 9.69 19.92 8.93
N SER A 9 10.49 18.84 8.92
CA SER A 9 10.47 17.76 9.91
C SER A 9 9.03 17.27 10.17
N GLU A 10 8.61 17.18 11.42
CA GLU A 10 7.28 16.69 11.82
C GLU A 10 6.13 17.55 11.24
N ARG A 11 6.39 18.82 10.87
CA ARG A 11 5.39 19.68 10.21
C ARG A 11 5.12 19.25 8.77
N PHE A 12 5.95 18.39 8.19
CA PHE A 12 5.67 17.80 6.88
C PHE A 12 4.48 16.82 6.93
N SER A 13 4.09 16.34 8.11
CA SER A 13 3.04 15.34 8.30
C SER A 13 1.71 15.76 7.67
N THR A 14 1.38 17.06 7.71
CA THR A 14 0.18 17.62 7.09
C THR A 14 0.19 17.54 5.56
N PHE A 15 1.37 17.48 4.96
CA PHE A 15 1.58 17.37 3.50
C PHE A 15 1.88 15.94 3.07
N TYR A 16 2.15 15.03 4.01
CA TYR A 16 2.53 13.66 3.71
C TYR A 16 1.51 12.92 2.84
N PRO A 17 0.17 13.02 3.05
CA PRO A 17 -0.81 12.43 2.14
C PRO A 17 -0.62 12.83 0.67
N LEU A 18 -0.43 14.13 0.41
CA LEU A 18 -0.19 14.65 -0.94
C LEU A 18 1.18 14.22 -1.49
N ALA A 19 2.20 14.19 -0.62
CA ALA A 19 3.53 13.75 -1.01
C ALA A 19 3.56 12.29 -1.46
N VAL A 20 2.78 11.41 -0.82
CA VAL A 20 2.60 10.01 -1.23
C VAL A 20 1.97 9.95 -2.62
N ASP A 21 0.90 10.71 -2.88
CA ASP A 21 0.26 10.72 -4.20
C ASP A 21 1.25 11.14 -5.30
N ILE A 22 1.99 12.24 -5.08
CA ILE A 22 3.01 12.72 -6.02
C ILE A 22 4.12 11.69 -6.23
N LEU A 23 4.56 11.05 -5.14
CA LEU A 23 5.63 10.07 -5.17
C LEU A 23 5.23 8.86 -6.03
N PHE A 24 4.00 8.35 -5.87
CA PHE A 24 3.51 7.19 -6.63
C PHE A 24 2.97 7.54 -8.02
N GLN A 25 2.62 8.80 -8.29
CA GLN A 25 2.29 9.26 -9.64
C GLN A 25 3.47 9.07 -10.62
N SER A 26 4.71 9.15 -10.13
CA SER A 26 5.92 8.88 -10.93
C SER A 26 6.01 7.44 -11.44
N LEU A 27 5.20 6.52 -10.90
CA LEU A 27 5.16 5.13 -11.32
C LEU A 27 4.08 4.85 -12.37
N GLU A 28 3.40 5.86 -12.93
CA GLU A 28 2.35 5.71 -13.96
C GLU A 28 1.39 4.55 -13.65
N MET A 29 1.08 4.33 -12.37
CA MET A 29 0.20 3.27 -11.91
C MET A 29 -1.25 3.70 -12.17
N ASP A 30 -1.64 3.75 -13.45
CA ASP A 30 -3.05 3.85 -13.80
C ASP A 30 -3.79 2.63 -13.24
N ASN A 31 -5.05 2.83 -12.83
CA ASN A 31 -5.92 1.91 -12.08
C ASN A 31 -6.14 0.52 -12.72
N THR A 32 -5.51 0.23 -13.84
CA THR A 32 -5.48 -1.04 -14.54
C THR A 32 -4.03 -1.45 -14.71
N TYR A 33 -3.58 -2.46 -13.96
CA TYR A 33 -2.24 -3.07 -14.06
C TYR A 33 -2.03 -3.76 -15.41
N HIS A 34 -1.97 -2.97 -16.46
CA HIS A 34 -1.23 -3.27 -17.65
C HIS A 34 -0.06 -2.29 -17.64
N LEU A 35 1.13 -2.79 -17.30
CA LEU A 35 2.41 -2.18 -17.65
C LEU A 35 2.51 -2.16 -19.19
N ILE A 36 1.68 -1.37 -19.87
CA ILE A 36 1.66 -1.23 -21.31
C ILE A 36 1.64 0.27 -21.61
N GLY A 37 2.85 0.79 -21.83
CA GLY A 37 3.06 1.82 -22.84
C GLY A 37 3.29 3.25 -22.37
N ALA A 38 4.45 3.55 -21.77
CA ALA A 38 5.33 4.70 -22.08
C ALA A 38 6.60 4.65 -21.20
N GLY A 39 7.60 3.86 -21.61
CA GLY A 39 8.81 3.65 -20.81
C GLY A 39 8.58 2.62 -19.70
N LYS A 40 9.17 1.43 -19.84
CA LYS A 40 8.95 0.32 -18.90
C LYS A 40 9.54 0.68 -17.54
N ILE A 41 8.70 1.05 -16.57
CA ILE A 41 9.12 1.26 -15.19
C ILE A 41 9.77 -0.03 -14.67
N THR A 42 11.02 0.10 -14.27
CA THR A 42 11.82 -1.02 -13.77
C THR A 42 11.46 -1.31 -12.31
N SER A 43 11.60 -2.56 -11.89
CA SER A 43 11.45 -2.91 -10.47
C SER A 43 12.38 -2.11 -9.56
N PHE A 44 13.53 -1.65 -10.08
CA PHE A 44 14.46 -0.79 -9.35
C PHE A 44 13.88 0.60 -9.09
N GLN A 45 13.18 1.18 -10.07
CA GLN A 45 12.48 2.46 -9.89
C GLN A 45 11.35 2.33 -8.85
N VAL A 46 10.55 1.27 -8.92
CA VAL A 46 9.50 0.98 -7.93
C VAL A 46 10.10 0.84 -6.52
N HIS A 47 11.18 0.07 -6.40
CA HIS A 47 11.88 -0.09 -5.13
C HIS A 47 12.45 1.26 -4.61
N GLY A 48 13.02 2.09 -5.49
CA GLY A 48 13.50 3.43 -5.13
C GLY A 48 12.39 4.35 -4.61
N VAL A 49 11.21 4.28 -5.22
CA VAL A 49 10.01 4.99 -4.75
C VAL A 49 9.59 4.51 -3.37
N LEU A 50 9.52 3.19 -3.13
CA LEU A 50 9.19 2.63 -1.81
C LEU A 50 10.21 3.02 -0.73
N LYS A 51 11.51 3.02 -1.05
CA LYS A 51 12.54 3.51 -0.11
C LYS A 51 12.38 4.99 0.21
N THR A 52 12.06 5.80 -0.81
CA THR A 52 11.79 7.22 -0.60
C THR A 52 10.57 7.42 0.29
N ASN A 53 9.51 6.62 0.11
CA ASN A 53 8.33 6.64 0.98
C ASN A 53 8.69 6.35 2.45
N LEU A 54 9.46 5.29 2.71
CA LEU A 54 9.93 4.95 4.05
C LEU A 54 10.79 6.06 4.66
N GLN A 55 11.64 6.69 3.86
CA GLN A 55 12.42 7.84 4.32
C GLN A 55 11.51 9.00 4.72
N LEU A 56 10.52 9.34 3.89
CA LEU A 56 9.54 10.38 4.22
C LEU A 56 8.80 10.03 5.51
N LEU A 57 8.31 8.80 5.68
CA LEU A 57 7.66 8.34 6.91
C LEU A 57 8.55 8.51 8.14
N SER A 58 9.82 8.09 8.04
CA SER A 58 10.77 8.20 9.17
C SER A 58 11.00 9.64 9.63
N LEU A 59 10.90 10.61 8.72
CA LEU A 59 11.06 12.03 9.04
C LEU A 59 9.86 12.62 9.78
N GLN A 60 8.69 11.96 9.73
CA GLN A 60 7.48 12.44 10.38
C GLN A 60 7.48 12.19 11.89
N LYS A 61 8.27 11.21 12.37
CA LYS A 61 8.35 10.80 13.78
C LYS A 61 6.94 10.65 14.37
N VAL A 62 6.72 11.09 15.61
CA VAL A 62 5.41 11.03 16.28
C VAL A 62 4.34 11.93 15.67
N GLY A 63 4.72 12.84 14.77
CA GLY A 63 3.80 13.74 14.07
C GLY A 63 3.00 13.09 12.92
N LEU A 64 3.27 11.83 12.57
CA LEU A 64 2.49 11.13 11.56
C LEU A 64 1.01 11.02 11.97
N LEU A 65 0.11 11.46 11.10
CA LEU A 65 -1.33 11.48 11.36
C LEU A 65 -1.96 10.11 11.06
N PRO A 66 -2.88 9.60 11.91
CA PRO A 66 -3.62 8.35 11.64
C PRO A 66 -4.33 8.35 10.27
N SER A 67 -4.92 9.47 9.85
CA SER A 67 -5.54 9.59 8.52
C SER A 67 -4.59 9.29 7.35
N SER A 68 -3.29 9.58 7.52
CA SER A 68 -2.26 9.23 6.54
C SER A 68 -2.04 7.72 6.49
N VAL A 69 -2.02 7.07 7.65
CA VAL A 69 -1.88 5.61 7.79
C VAL A 69 -3.02 4.90 7.06
N HIS A 70 -4.26 5.35 7.28
CA HIS A 70 -5.42 4.80 6.58
C HIS A 70 -5.26 4.91 5.06
N LYS A 71 -4.89 6.09 4.53
CA LYS A 71 -4.66 6.30 3.10
C LYS A 71 -3.58 5.37 2.53
N ILE A 72 -2.47 5.16 3.25
CA ILE A 72 -1.35 4.31 2.81
C ILE A 72 -1.75 2.84 2.74
N LEU A 73 -2.51 2.38 3.75
CA LEU A 73 -2.84 0.97 3.94
C LEU A 73 -4.19 0.57 3.35
N GLN A 74 -4.91 1.48 2.70
CA GLN A 74 -6.09 1.12 1.92
C GLN A 74 -5.75 0.01 0.91
N PHE A 75 -6.67 -0.93 0.72
CA PHE A 75 -6.45 -2.09 -0.14
C PHE A 75 -6.02 -1.73 -1.58
N ASN A 76 -6.60 -0.67 -2.13
CA ASN A 76 -6.32 -0.14 -3.46
C ASN A 76 -5.17 0.87 -3.49
N ALA A 77 -4.55 1.20 -2.35
CA ALA A 77 -3.43 2.12 -2.30
C ALA A 77 -2.22 1.57 -3.08
N PRO A 78 -1.37 2.44 -3.66
CA PRO A 78 -0.25 2.01 -4.48
C PRO A 78 0.66 0.98 -3.80
N ILE A 79 0.96 1.16 -2.51
CA ILE A 79 1.85 0.26 -1.75
C ILE A 79 1.21 -1.12 -1.56
N SER A 80 -0.09 -1.15 -1.23
CA SER A 80 -0.87 -2.37 -1.06
C SER A 80 -0.95 -3.18 -2.36
N GLN A 81 -0.97 -2.51 -3.51
CA GLN A 81 -0.99 -3.18 -4.81
C GLN A 81 0.36 -3.79 -5.23
N LEU A 82 1.45 -3.39 -4.57
CA LEU A 82 2.81 -3.90 -4.85
C LEU A 82 3.17 -5.17 -4.08
N ARG A 83 2.27 -5.68 -3.21
CA ARG A 83 2.52 -6.86 -2.36
C ARG A 83 2.64 -8.18 -3.14
N LEU A 84 2.12 -8.24 -4.36
CA LEU A 84 2.25 -9.38 -5.28
C LEU A 84 3.28 -9.13 -6.41
N HIS A 85 4.11 -8.10 -6.28
CA HIS A 85 5.09 -7.78 -7.30
C HIS A 85 6.15 -8.91 -7.43
N PRO A 86 6.59 -9.28 -8.66
CA PRO A 86 7.49 -10.43 -8.87
C PRO A 86 8.90 -10.24 -8.30
N ASN A 87 9.33 -8.99 -8.08
CA ASN A 87 10.61 -8.67 -7.45
C ASN A 87 10.47 -8.61 -5.92
N HIS A 88 11.24 -9.43 -5.21
CA HIS A 88 11.22 -9.55 -3.75
C HIS A 88 11.67 -8.27 -3.00
N LEU A 89 12.48 -7.40 -3.61
CA LEU A 89 12.86 -6.12 -3.00
C LEU A 89 11.68 -5.15 -2.94
N VAL A 90 10.80 -5.22 -3.95
CA VAL A 90 9.56 -4.43 -3.98
C VAL A 90 8.61 -4.94 -2.92
N THR A 91 8.34 -6.25 -2.87
CA THR A 91 7.46 -6.82 -1.84
C THR A 91 7.99 -6.64 -0.43
N GLY A 92 9.32 -6.80 -0.25
CA GLY A 92 9.99 -6.54 1.02
C GLY A 92 9.90 -5.08 1.47
N SER A 93 10.01 -4.12 0.54
CA SER A 93 9.87 -2.69 0.87
C SER A 93 8.42 -2.28 1.12
N SER A 94 7.46 -2.92 0.45
CA SER A 94 6.04 -2.80 0.81
C SER A 94 5.82 -3.31 2.24
N ALA A 95 6.30 -4.50 2.59
CA ALA A 95 6.19 -5.07 3.93
C ALA A 95 6.84 -4.18 5.00
N ALA A 96 8.03 -3.62 4.70
CA ALA A 96 8.71 -2.69 5.60
C ALA A 96 7.87 -1.44 5.89
N THR A 97 7.04 -0.98 4.95
CA THR A 97 6.11 0.14 5.20
C THR A 97 5.03 -0.24 6.20
N TYR A 98 4.46 -1.44 6.09
CA TYR A 98 3.45 -1.93 7.03
C TYR A 98 4.05 -2.09 8.43
N ILE A 99 5.20 -2.76 8.52
CA ILE A 99 5.91 -2.97 9.79
C ILE A 99 6.28 -1.64 10.45
N PHE A 100 6.75 -0.66 9.67
CA PHE A 100 7.06 0.68 10.19
C PHE A 100 5.85 1.34 10.88
N LEU A 101 4.65 1.20 10.29
CA LEU A 101 3.42 1.77 10.84
C LEU A 101 2.92 0.98 12.06
N LEU A 102 3.04 -0.35 12.05
CA LEU A 102 2.67 -1.22 13.17
C LEU A 102 3.60 -1.08 14.39
N GLN A 103 4.86 -0.75 14.16
CA GLN A 103 5.87 -0.55 15.20
C GLN A 103 6.08 0.93 15.53
N HIS A 104 5.15 1.79 15.12
CA HIS A 104 5.29 3.23 15.27
C HIS A 104 5.23 3.67 16.75
N GLY A 105 5.94 4.75 17.09
CA GLY A 105 5.97 5.28 18.46
C GLY A 105 4.72 6.08 18.89
N ASN A 106 3.72 6.20 18.03
CA ASN A 106 2.44 6.85 18.32
C ASN A 106 1.33 5.80 18.28
N ASN A 107 0.63 5.60 19.41
CA ASN A 107 -0.39 4.57 19.55
C ASN A 107 -1.58 4.75 18.59
N GLU A 108 -1.96 5.98 18.27
CA GLU A 108 -3.08 6.23 17.33
C GLU A 108 -2.72 5.79 15.91
N VAL A 109 -1.44 5.92 15.53
CA VAL A 109 -0.92 5.41 14.25
C VAL A 109 -0.96 3.88 14.24
N VAL A 110 -0.53 3.24 15.33
CA VAL A 110 -0.54 1.77 15.46
C VAL A 110 -1.97 1.24 15.43
N GLU A 111 -2.88 1.84 16.19
CA GLU A 111 -4.30 1.46 16.22
C GLU A 111 -4.94 1.58 14.83
N GLN A 112 -4.67 2.67 14.12
CA GLN A 112 -5.16 2.84 12.76
C GLN A 112 -4.55 1.82 11.78
N ALA A 113 -3.27 1.47 11.94
CA ALA A 113 -2.61 0.47 11.10
C ALA A 113 -3.22 -0.93 11.31
N VAL A 114 -3.43 -1.31 12.58
CA VAL A 114 -4.09 -2.57 12.95
C VAL A 114 -5.53 -2.61 12.43
N THR A 115 -6.28 -1.52 12.58
CA THR A 115 -7.65 -1.41 12.08
C THR A 115 -7.71 -1.61 10.56
N SER A 116 -6.85 -0.93 9.80
CA SER A 116 -6.77 -1.08 8.35
C SER A 116 -6.44 -2.52 7.92
N LEU A 117 -5.54 -3.20 8.64
CA LEU A 117 -5.21 -4.62 8.36
C LEU A 117 -6.38 -5.57 8.66
N ILE A 118 -7.12 -5.34 9.75
CA ILE A 118 -8.29 -6.17 10.08
C ILE A 118 -9.40 -5.98 9.04
N GLU A 119 -9.68 -4.72 8.65
CA GLU A 119 -10.64 -4.40 7.60
C GLU A 119 -10.27 -5.06 6.28
N GLU A 120 -8.99 -5.02 5.92
CA GLU A 120 -8.50 -5.67 4.72
C GLU A 120 -8.63 -7.20 4.77
N LEU A 121 -8.23 -7.83 5.88
CA LEU A 121 -8.32 -9.29 6.04
C LEU A 121 -9.77 -9.78 5.92
N GLU A 122 -10.74 -9.08 6.50
CA GLU A 122 -12.16 -9.41 6.34
C GLU A 122 -12.63 -9.21 4.89
N PHE A 123 -12.16 -8.15 4.22
CA PHE A 123 -12.43 -7.93 2.79
C PHE A 123 -11.88 -9.08 1.92
N LEU A 124 -10.61 -9.46 2.11
CA LEU A 124 -9.95 -10.55 1.38
C LEU A 124 -10.62 -11.91 1.62
N LYS A 125 -11.01 -12.20 2.87
CA LYS A 125 -11.77 -13.39 3.24
C LYS A 125 -13.14 -13.42 2.54
N GLY A 126 -13.82 -12.28 2.46
CA GLY A 126 -15.07 -12.14 1.70
C GLY A 126 -14.89 -12.43 0.21
N LEU A 127 -13.81 -11.91 -0.41
CA LEU A 127 -13.47 -12.23 -1.80
C LEU A 127 -13.17 -13.72 -1.99
N LEU A 128 -12.38 -14.32 -1.10
CA LEU A 128 -12.03 -15.74 -1.16
C LEU A 128 -13.28 -16.63 -1.08
N GLY A 129 -14.21 -16.33 -0.17
CA GLY A 129 -15.49 -17.03 -0.05
C GLY A 129 -16.32 -16.96 -1.34
N ARG A 130 -16.39 -15.79 -2.00
CA ARG A 130 -17.10 -15.61 -3.27
C ARG A 130 -16.50 -16.43 -4.42
N THR A 131 -15.17 -16.53 -4.50
CA THR A 131 -14.50 -17.39 -5.51
C THR A 131 -14.77 -18.88 -5.30
N SER A 132 -15.18 -19.29 -4.11
CA SER A 132 -15.55 -20.68 -3.81
C SER A 132 -16.99 -21.03 -4.22
N CYS A 133 -17.89 -20.05 -4.31
CA CYS A 133 -19.32 -20.27 -4.50
C CYS A 133 -19.84 -20.12 -5.93
N ASN A 134 -19.18 -19.39 -6.84
CA ASN A 134 -19.80 -19.05 -8.13
C ASN A 134 -18.99 -19.42 -9.38
N GLY A 135 -19.54 -20.40 -10.12
CA GLY A 135 -19.63 -20.40 -11.58
C GLY A 135 -20.80 -19.56 -12.11
N ASP A 136 -21.22 -18.52 -11.40
CA ASP A 136 -22.36 -17.69 -11.80
C ASP A 136 -21.98 -16.22 -11.92
N LYS A 137 -22.12 -15.72 -13.15
CA LYS A 137 -21.81 -14.35 -13.60
C LYS A 137 -22.89 -13.42 -13.07
N VAL A 138 -22.54 -12.55 -12.13
CA VAL A 138 -23.40 -11.40 -11.79
C VAL A 138 -22.71 -10.12 -12.26
N ASN A 139 -23.37 -9.48 -13.23
CA ASN A 139 -23.10 -8.14 -13.73
C ASN A 139 -23.30 -7.10 -12.63
N GLY A 140 -22.41 -6.09 -12.60
CA GLY A 140 -22.71 -4.78 -12.04
C GLY A 140 -21.66 -4.23 -11.09
N VAL A 141 -21.20 -3.02 -11.41
CA VAL A 141 -20.34 -2.11 -10.62
C VAL A 141 -18.83 -2.39 -10.76
N VAL A 142 -18.13 -1.37 -11.28
CA VAL A 142 -16.67 -1.24 -11.49
C VAL A 142 -15.89 -2.38 -10.88
N THR A 143 -15.56 -3.38 -11.69
CA THR A 143 -14.91 -4.60 -11.20
C THR A 143 -13.59 -4.23 -10.54
N PRO A 144 -13.43 -4.43 -9.21
CA PRO A 144 -12.11 -4.45 -8.63
C PRO A 144 -11.30 -5.52 -9.37
N LYS A 145 -10.00 -5.29 -9.53
CA LYS A 145 -9.04 -6.26 -10.08
C LYS A 145 -9.44 -7.68 -9.65
N SER A 146 -9.73 -8.55 -10.61
CA SER A 146 -10.16 -9.92 -10.32
C SER A 146 -8.94 -10.73 -9.88
N TYR A 147 -8.77 -10.89 -8.57
CA TYR A 147 -7.73 -11.74 -8.02
C TYR A 147 -8.11 -13.22 -8.14
N SER A 148 -7.16 -14.04 -8.55
CA SER A 148 -7.27 -15.50 -8.48
C SER A 148 -7.20 -15.99 -7.03
N LYS A 149 -7.68 -17.22 -6.77
CA LYS A 149 -7.59 -17.84 -5.42
C LYS A 149 -6.16 -17.84 -4.86
N PRO A 150 -5.11 -18.23 -5.63
CA PRO A 150 -3.74 -18.18 -5.14
C PRO A 150 -3.27 -16.76 -4.78
N GLU A 151 -3.67 -15.74 -5.56
CA GLU A 151 -3.33 -14.35 -5.28
C GLU A 151 -4.01 -13.85 -4.00
N LEU A 152 -5.29 -14.17 -3.79
CA LEU A 152 -6.00 -13.84 -2.55
C LEU A 152 -5.35 -14.50 -1.34
N LEU A 153 -4.98 -15.78 -1.43
CA LEU A 153 -4.26 -16.47 -0.37
C LEU A 153 -2.87 -15.87 -0.12
N ALA A 154 -2.18 -15.41 -1.16
CA ALA A 154 -0.90 -14.75 -1.03
C ALA A 154 -1.00 -13.39 -0.32
N LEU A 155 -2.06 -12.61 -0.60
CA LEU A 155 -2.35 -11.36 0.10
C LEU A 155 -2.69 -11.60 1.58
N ILE A 156 -3.58 -12.54 1.89
CA ILE A 156 -3.89 -12.91 3.29
C ILE A 156 -2.62 -13.35 4.03
N LYS A 157 -1.78 -14.17 3.38
CA LYS A 157 -0.50 -14.63 3.95
C LYS A 157 0.49 -13.47 4.14
N PHE A 158 0.44 -12.45 3.30
CA PHE A 158 1.24 -11.25 3.49
C PHE A 158 0.80 -10.52 4.76
N ASP A 159 -0.50 -10.27 4.91
CA ASP A 159 -1.06 -9.51 6.04
C ASP A 159 -0.86 -10.21 7.39
N LEU A 160 -0.90 -11.54 7.41
CA LEU A 160 -0.62 -12.33 8.62
C LEU A 160 0.88 -12.38 8.99
N LYS A 161 1.77 -11.98 8.08
CA LYS A 161 3.23 -12.03 8.29
C LYS A 161 3.83 -10.70 8.72
N VAL A 162 3.25 -9.59 8.27
CA VAL A 162 3.65 -8.24 8.69
C VAL A 162 3.22 -7.96 10.12
#